data_AF-A0A537YYK7-F1
#
_entry.id   AF-A0A537YYK7-F1
#
_cell.length_a   1.000
_cell.length_b   1.000
_cell.length_c   1.000
_cell.angle_alpha   90.00
_cell.angle_beta   90.00
_cell.angle_gamma   90.00
#
_symmetry.space_group_name_H-M   'P 1'
#
loop_
_entity.id
_entity.type
_entity.pdbx_description
1 polymer ?
#
loop_
_entity_poly.entity_id
_entity_poly.type
_entity_poly.pdbx_seq_one_letter_code
_entity_poly.pdbx_strand_id
1 'polypeptide(L)'
;MRRLLMVVAVAGLVASACSSSSTAGLQPSAARSLTPASCTTKGLEAGAANAGPSGEQPVTINLWSFYSSGEFKKYCEVLQDFHQKYPWISIQHTGGKSDQDIFRAVNSDTAPDMAITSGPDNVARFCSSNTYRDLSSYLQADNIDLAATVPDAALRYT
;
A
#
# COMPACT_ATOMS: atom_id res chain seq x y z
N MET A 1 46.61 -18.25 -11.93
CA MET A 1 45.40 -17.58 -12.46
C MET A 1 44.42 -17.43 -11.30
N ARG A 2 44.06 -16.19 -10.96
CA ARG A 2 43.50 -15.75 -9.69
C ARG A 2 42.06 -15.28 -9.93
N ARG A 3 41.06 -15.97 -9.36
CA ARG A 3 39.68 -15.48 -9.14
C ARG A 3 39.15 -16.19 -7.90
N LEU A 4 39.52 -15.77 -6.70
CA LEU A 4 38.83 -14.79 -5.84
C LEU A 4 37.36 -15.15 -5.55
N LEU A 5 37.20 -15.83 -4.40
CA LEU A 5 36.15 -15.69 -3.38
C LEU A 5 34.89 -14.91 -3.78
N MET A 6 33.77 -15.62 -3.94
CA MET A 6 32.43 -15.08 -3.67
C MET A 6 32.06 -15.42 -2.23
N VAL A 7 32.37 -14.50 -1.32
CA VAL A 7 31.71 -14.39 -0.01
C VAL A 7 31.17 -12.97 0.04
N VAL A 8 29.87 -12.82 -0.20
CA VAL A 8 29.09 -11.68 0.30
C VAL A 8 27.80 -12.26 0.84
N ALA A 9 27.90 -12.77 2.06
CA ALA A 9 26.76 -12.88 2.95
C ALA A 9 26.43 -11.45 3.41
N VAL A 10 25.34 -10.88 2.89
CA VAL A 10 24.65 -9.77 3.54
C VAL A 10 23.27 -10.28 3.88
N ALA A 11 23.21 -11.04 4.98
CA ALA A 11 21.98 -11.20 5.74
C ALA A 11 21.70 -9.86 6.41
N GLY A 12 21.12 -8.93 5.63
CA GLY A 12 20.55 -7.70 6.13
C GLY A 12 19.26 -8.04 6.87
N LEU A 13 19.38 -8.24 8.17
CA LEU A 13 18.28 -8.52 9.08
C LEU A 13 17.47 -7.23 9.27
N VAL A 14 16.68 -6.85 8.27
CA VAL A 14 15.68 -5.78 8.38
C VAL A 14 14.34 -6.47 8.54
N ALA A 15 14.06 -6.85 9.79
CA ALA A 15 12.72 -7.30 10.18
C ALA A 15 11.71 -6.21 9.80
N SER A 16 10.55 -6.62 9.27
CA SER A 16 9.38 -5.78 9.04
C SER A 16 9.16 -4.85 10.23
N ALA A 17 9.53 -3.58 10.08
CA ALA A 17 9.53 -2.63 11.18
C ALA A 17 8.14 -2.04 11.32
N CYS A 18 7.42 -2.46 12.36
CA CYS A 18 6.10 -1.96 12.69
C CYS A 18 6.18 -0.85 13.76
N SER A 19 5.88 0.39 13.37
CA SER A 19 5.86 1.56 14.27
C SER A 19 4.45 2.14 14.40
N SER A 20 3.85 2.10 15.59
CA SER A 20 2.57 2.78 15.86
C SER A 20 2.80 4.23 16.28
N SER A 21 2.45 5.20 15.44
CA SER A 21 2.42 6.62 15.82
C SER A 21 1.02 6.99 16.30
N SER A 22 0.85 7.25 17.61
CA SER A 22 -0.43 7.72 18.17
C SER A 22 -0.44 9.25 18.19
N THR A 23 -1.20 9.88 17.29
CA THR A 23 -1.58 11.30 17.41
C THR A 23 -3.07 11.45 17.19
N ALA A 24 -3.81 11.61 18.29
CA ALA A 24 -5.25 11.86 18.29
C ALA A 24 -5.54 13.36 18.10
N GLY A 25 -6.39 13.68 17.13
CA GLY A 25 -7.00 15.00 16.97
C GLY A 25 -8.30 14.88 16.18
N LEU A 26 -9.45 15.03 16.86
CA LEU A 26 -10.79 14.99 16.26
C LEU A 26 -11.14 16.34 15.63
N GLN A 27 -11.82 16.32 14.48
CA GLN A 27 -12.74 17.41 14.10
C GLN A 27 -13.87 16.89 13.18
N PRO A 28 -15.16 17.22 13.46
CA PRO A 28 -16.29 16.79 12.64
C PRO A 28 -16.57 17.80 11.52
N SER A 29 -16.92 17.31 10.32
CA SER A 29 -17.57 18.17 9.31
C SER A 29 -18.44 17.40 8.32
N ALA A 30 -19.73 17.78 8.39
CA ALA A 30 -20.80 17.83 7.39
C ALA A 30 -20.95 16.71 6.36
N ALA A 31 -22.10 16.04 6.43
CA ALA A 31 -22.64 15.12 5.43
C ALA A 31 -22.79 15.81 4.07
N ARG A 32 -22.22 15.19 3.03
CA ARG A 32 -22.53 15.46 1.62
C ARG A 32 -22.96 14.16 0.97
N SER A 33 -24.10 14.22 0.28
CA SER A 33 -24.73 13.10 -0.44
C SER A 33 -23.77 12.47 -1.46
N LEU A 34 -23.64 11.15 -1.41
CA LEU A 34 -22.78 10.34 -2.30
C LEU A 34 -23.55 10.02 -3.59
N THR A 35 -23.01 10.48 -4.72
CA THR A 35 -23.27 9.86 -6.03
C THR A 35 -22.18 8.79 -6.24
N PRO A 36 -22.49 7.63 -6.83
CA PRO A 36 -21.52 6.56 -7.00
C PRO A 36 -20.47 6.96 -8.03
N ALA A 37 -19.30 7.39 -7.55
CA ALA A 37 -18.10 7.51 -8.35
C ALA A 37 -17.36 6.18 -8.28
N SER A 38 -17.74 5.22 -9.13
CA SER A 38 -16.79 4.18 -9.51
C SER A 38 -15.63 4.87 -10.22
N CYS A 39 -14.41 4.47 -9.88
CA CYS A 39 -13.16 4.79 -10.57
C CYS A 39 -13.15 4.10 -11.95
N THR A 40 -14.11 4.45 -12.80
CA THR A 40 -14.03 4.17 -14.23
C THR A 40 -13.13 5.24 -14.85
N THR A 41 -11.89 4.87 -15.13
CA THR A 41 -10.89 5.70 -15.82
C THR A 41 -11.33 5.96 -17.26
N LYS A 42 -12.13 7.00 -17.47
CA LYS A 42 -12.33 7.53 -18.82
C LYS A 42 -11.10 8.36 -19.19
N GLY A 43 -10.09 7.70 -19.75
CA GLY A 43 -9.04 8.32 -20.55
C GLY A 43 -7.81 8.83 -19.80
N LEU A 44 -7.12 7.95 -19.07
CA LEU A 44 -5.73 8.16 -18.72
C LEU A 44 -4.97 6.88 -19.06
N GLU A 45 -3.95 7.01 -19.91
CA GLU A 45 -2.99 5.95 -20.23
C GLU A 45 -2.36 5.47 -18.91
N ALA A 46 -2.88 4.37 -18.37
CA ALA A 46 -2.19 3.64 -17.33
C ALA A 46 -0.87 3.20 -17.95
N GLY A 47 0.25 3.77 -17.48
CA GLY A 47 1.57 3.32 -17.90
C GLY A 47 1.60 1.79 -17.81
N ALA A 48 1.96 1.14 -18.92
CA ALA A 48 2.01 -0.32 -19.00
C ALA A 48 2.72 -0.87 -17.76
N ALA A 49 2.25 -2.00 -17.24
CA ALA A 49 2.95 -2.70 -16.17
C ALA A 49 4.38 -2.98 -16.64
N ASN A 50 5.32 -2.14 -16.21
CA ASN A 50 6.73 -2.46 -16.34
C ASN A 50 6.97 -3.52 -15.27
N ALA A 51 7.44 -4.69 -15.71
CA ALA A 51 7.98 -5.67 -14.77
C ALA A 51 8.92 -4.91 -13.84
N GLY A 52 8.64 -4.95 -12.54
CA GLY A 52 9.55 -4.40 -11.53
C GLY A 52 10.93 -5.05 -11.65
N PRO A 53 11.87 -4.69 -10.75
CA PRO A 53 13.18 -5.34 -10.72
C PRO A 53 13.04 -6.86 -10.87
N SER A 54 13.63 -7.44 -11.92
CA SER A 54 13.55 -8.87 -12.15
C SER A 54 14.41 -9.60 -11.12
N GLY A 55 13.81 -10.55 -10.39
CA GLY A 55 14.49 -11.38 -9.39
C GLY A 55 14.38 -10.87 -7.96
N GLU A 56 15.15 -11.46 -7.05
CA GLU A 56 15.08 -11.24 -5.59
C GLU A 56 15.91 -10.02 -5.13
N GLN A 57 15.85 -8.92 -5.87
CA GLN A 57 16.53 -7.68 -5.49
C GLN A 57 15.91 -7.11 -4.21
N PRO A 58 16.71 -6.71 -3.20
CA PRO A 58 16.19 -6.13 -1.97
C PRO A 58 15.39 -4.85 -2.25
N VAL A 59 14.15 -4.80 -1.75
CA VAL A 59 13.27 -3.63 -1.83
C VAL A 59 12.65 -3.34 -0.47
N THR A 60 12.45 -2.05 -0.19
CA THR A 60 11.77 -1.58 1.02
C THR A 60 10.54 -0.78 0.63
N ILE A 61 9.38 -1.16 1.16
CA ILE A 61 8.09 -0.52 0.92
C ILE A 61 7.64 0.15 2.22
N ASN A 62 7.39 1.46 2.18
CA ASN A 62 6.81 2.19 3.30
C ASN A 62 5.28 2.09 3.22
N LEU A 63 4.67 1.46 4.22
CA LEU A 63 3.23 1.27 4.32
C LEU A 63 2.68 2.14 5.46
N TRP A 64 1.72 3.00 5.18
CA TRP A 64 0.95 3.71 6.22
C TRP A 64 -0.44 3.10 6.38
N SER A 65 -0.97 3.08 7.60
CA SER A 65 -2.35 2.66 7.84
C SER A 65 -3.01 3.43 8.96
N PHE A 66 -4.34 3.49 8.93
CA PHE A 66 -5.15 3.98 10.06
C PHE A 66 -5.14 3.06 11.28
N TYR A 67 -4.77 1.78 11.12
CA TYR A 67 -4.76 0.80 12.21
C TYR A 67 -3.90 1.25 13.39
N SER A 68 -4.39 0.96 14.59
CA SER A 68 -3.68 1.16 15.84
C SER A 68 -3.92 -0.02 16.78
N SER A 69 -3.11 -0.10 17.85
CA SER A 69 -3.32 -1.05 18.95
C SER A 69 -3.40 -2.53 18.50
N GLY A 70 -4.53 -3.21 18.73
CA GLY A 70 -4.68 -4.65 18.47
C GLY A 70 -4.67 -5.00 16.98
N GLU A 71 -5.38 -4.24 16.15
CA GLU A 71 -5.44 -4.49 14.70
C GLU A 71 -4.09 -4.23 14.03
N PHE A 72 -3.37 -3.20 14.48
CA PHE A 72 -2.01 -2.94 14.00
C PHE A 72 -1.09 -4.15 14.23
N LYS A 73 -1.13 -4.75 15.42
CA LYS A 73 -0.34 -5.95 15.73
C LYS A 73 -0.70 -7.12 14.80
N LYS A 74 -1.99 -7.34 14.53
CA LYS A 74 -2.43 -8.41 13.62
C LYS A 74 -2.01 -8.18 12.17
N TYR A 75 -2.06 -6.93 11.69
CA TYR A 75 -1.50 -6.61 10.39
C TYR A 75 0.01 -6.88 10.32
N CYS A 76 0.77 -6.53 11.36
CA CYS A 76 2.19 -6.82 11.43
C CYS A 76 2.52 -8.32 11.38
N GLU A 77 1.72 -9.17 12.03
CA GLU A 77 1.86 -10.63 11.92
C GLU A 77 1.69 -11.09 10.45
N VAL A 78 0.67 -10.59 9.74
CA VAL A 78 0.45 -10.92 8.32
C VAL A 78 1.60 -10.43 7.42
N LEU A 79 2.12 -9.22 7.69
CA LEU A 79 3.28 -8.70 6.95
C LEU A 79 4.55 -9.50 7.22
N GLN A 80 4.68 -10.08 8.42
CA GLN A 80 5.77 -10.99 8.74
C GLN A 80 5.65 -12.30 7.96
N ASP A 81 4.46 -12.89 7.85
CA ASP A 81 4.22 -14.08 7.03
C ASP A 81 4.51 -13.80 5.55
N PHE A 82 4.15 -12.61 5.07
CA PHE A 82 4.52 -12.15 3.72
C PHE A 82 6.05 -12.09 3.54
N HIS A 83 6.77 -11.50 4.50
CA HIS A 83 8.23 -11.42 4.43
C HIS A 83 8.91 -12.79 4.49
N GLN A 84 8.36 -13.76 5.23
CA GLN A 84 8.88 -15.13 5.23
C GLN A 84 8.80 -15.78 3.84
N LYS A 85 7.75 -15.45 3.07
CA LYS A 85 7.57 -15.95 1.70
C LYS A 85 8.41 -15.17 0.68
N TYR A 86 8.60 -13.87 0.90
CA TYR A 86 9.33 -12.96 0.01
C TYR A 86 10.42 -12.19 0.77
N PRO A 87 11.52 -12.86 1.16
CA PRO A 87 12.53 -12.31 2.06
C PRO A 87 13.30 -11.10 1.49
N TRP A 88 13.28 -10.89 0.17
CA TRP A 88 13.84 -9.70 -0.46
C TRP A 88 12.93 -8.47 -0.39
N ILE A 89 11.68 -8.61 0.06
CA ILE A 89 10.72 -7.51 0.22
C ILE A 89 10.56 -7.19 1.69
N SER A 90 10.97 -5.99 2.09
CA SER A 90 10.81 -5.47 3.46
C SER A 90 9.66 -4.44 3.50
N ILE A 91 8.72 -4.60 4.42
CA ILE A 91 7.62 -3.64 4.60
C ILE A 91 7.83 -2.88 5.91
N GLN A 92 7.94 -1.55 5.83
CA GLN A 92 7.99 -0.66 6.99
C GLN A 92 6.59 -0.12 7.25
N HIS A 93 5.91 -0.69 8.24
CA HIS A 93 4.50 -0.38 8.52
C HIS A 93 4.37 0.67 9.63
N THR A 94 3.82 1.84 9.27
CA THR A 94 3.51 2.93 10.20
C THR A 94 2.00 3.01 10.47
N GLY A 95 1.60 2.74 11.70
CA GLY A 95 0.21 2.79 12.15
C GLY A 95 -0.23 4.18 12.63
N GLY A 96 -1.55 4.33 12.85
CA GLY A 96 -2.17 5.55 13.36
C GLY A 96 -2.13 6.75 12.41
N LYS A 97 -1.99 6.51 11.11
CA LYS A 97 -1.99 7.55 10.08
C LYS A 97 -3.41 7.79 9.58
N SER A 98 -3.88 9.03 9.74
CA SER A 98 -5.19 9.44 9.23
C SER A 98 -5.16 9.67 7.72
N ASP A 99 -6.33 9.69 7.09
CA ASP A 99 -6.45 10.04 5.67
C ASP A 99 -6.00 11.49 5.41
N GLN A 100 -6.09 12.38 6.42
CA GLN A 100 -5.51 13.72 6.35
C GLN A 100 -3.98 13.71 6.37
N ASP A 101 -3.36 12.80 7.12
CA ASP A 101 -1.90 12.64 7.11
C ASP A 101 -1.42 12.17 5.74
N ILE A 102 -2.12 11.22 5.13
CA ILE A 102 -1.84 10.74 3.76
C ILE A 102 -2.02 11.88 2.76
N PHE A 103 -3.12 12.61 2.82
CA PHE A 103 -3.35 13.75 1.94
C PHE A 103 -2.25 14.82 2.08
N ARG A 104 -1.84 15.15 3.32
CA ARG A 104 -0.73 16.08 3.55
C ARG A 104 0.56 15.57 2.94
N ALA A 105 0.91 14.31 3.19
CA ALA A 105 2.14 13.69 2.71
C ALA A 105 2.24 13.69 1.17
N VAL A 106 1.13 13.40 0.47
CA VAL A 106 1.01 13.49 -0.99
C VAL A 106 1.28 14.90 -1.51
N ASN A 107 0.81 15.93 -0.80
CA ASN A 107 1.03 17.33 -1.19
C ASN A 107 2.39 17.88 -0.73
N SER A 108 3.16 17.15 0.08
CA SER A 108 4.45 17.57 0.62
C SER A 108 5.63 16.70 0.20
N ASP A 109 5.49 15.89 -0.85
CA ASP A 109 6.52 14.98 -1.38
C ASP A 109 7.09 14.00 -0.33
N THR A 110 6.26 13.61 0.64
CA THR A 110 6.62 12.68 1.73
C THR A 110 5.65 11.50 1.82
N ALA A 111 4.93 11.23 0.73
CA ALA A 111 3.97 10.14 0.64
C ALA A 111 4.64 8.78 0.87
N PRO A 112 3.96 7.84 1.55
CA PRO A 112 4.40 6.45 1.59
C PRO A 112 4.21 5.77 0.23
N ASP A 113 4.91 4.65 0.02
CA ASP A 113 4.73 3.81 -1.17
C ASP A 113 3.32 3.18 -1.21
N MET A 114 2.80 2.83 -0.04
CA MET A 114 1.46 2.25 0.13
C MET A 114 0.71 2.89 1.30
N ALA A 115 -0.60 3.02 1.18
CA ALA A 115 -1.45 3.52 2.25
C ALA A 115 -2.77 2.74 2.35
N ILE A 116 -3.21 2.45 3.57
CA ILE A 116 -4.52 1.87 3.88
C ILE A 116 -5.36 2.94 4.55
N THR A 117 -6.44 3.36 3.89
CA THR A 117 -7.37 4.37 4.37
C THR A 117 -8.41 3.79 5.33
N SER A 118 -9.01 4.67 6.13
CA SER A 118 -10.01 4.27 7.14
C SER A 118 -11.34 3.80 6.54
N GLY A 119 -11.65 4.17 5.31
CA GLY A 119 -12.92 3.84 4.69
C GLY A 119 -12.99 4.13 3.19
N PRO A 120 -14.05 3.63 2.53
CA PRO A 120 -14.21 3.64 1.08
C PRO A 120 -14.36 5.04 0.48
N ASP A 121 -15.02 5.97 1.17
CA ASP A 121 -15.27 7.32 0.65
C ASP A 121 -13.96 8.06 0.32
N ASN A 122 -12.90 7.78 1.09
CA ASN A 122 -11.59 8.39 0.87
C ASN A 122 -10.82 7.72 -0.26
N VAL A 123 -11.04 6.43 -0.52
CA VAL A 123 -10.45 5.71 -1.67
C VAL A 123 -10.92 6.35 -2.97
N ALA A 124 -12.23 6.56 -3.14
CA ALA A 124 -12.79 7.20 -4.34
C ALA A 124 -12.18 8.59 -4.58
N ARG A 125 -11.97 9.37 -3.50
CA ARG A 125 -11.34 10.69 -3.57
C ARG A 125 -9.88 10.59 -4.05
N PHE A 126 -9.06 9.72 -3.45
CA PHE A 126 -7.65 9.55 -3.84
C PHE A 126 -7.47 9.02 -5.26
N CYS A 127 -8.38 8.16 -5.72
CA CYS A 127 -8.39 7.70 -7.11
C CYS A 127 -8.74 8.85 -8.07
N SER A 128 -9.78 9.64 -7.78
CA SER A 128 -10.20 10.76 -8.63
C SER A 128 -9.14 11.86 -8.77
N SER A 129 -8.26 12.02 -7.77
CA SER A 129 -7.14 12.95 -7.79
C SER A 129 -5.86 12.38 -8.39
N ASN A 130 -5.91 11.16 -8.96
CA ASN A 130 -4.76 10.44 -9.51
C ASN A 130 -3.62 10.26 -8.49
N THR A 131 -3.98 10.21 -7.20
CA THR A 131 -3.04 10.02 -6.08
C THR A 131 -2.71 8.55 -5.91
N TYR A 132 -3.70 7.68 -6.06
CA TYR A 132 -3.50 6.24 -6.14
C TYR A 132 -3.27 5.81 -7.57
N ARG A 133 -2.30 4.91 -7.75
CA ARG A 133 -2.00 4.30 -9.03
C ARG A 133 -3.09 3.28 -9.38
N ASP A 134 -3.53 3.30 -10.63
CA ASP A 134 -4.37 2.23 -11.17
C ASP A 134 -3.56 0.91 -11.22
N LEU A 135 -4.05 -0.10 -10.50
CA LEU A 135 -3.40 -1.40 -10.38
C LEU A 135 -3.91 -2.41 -11.43
N SER A 136 -4.88 -2.03 -12.27
CA SER A 136 -5.56 -2.95 -13.21
C SER A 136 -4.58 -3.71 -14.11
N SER A 137 -3.54 -3.04 -14.62
CA SER A 137 -2.53 -3.68 -15.48
C SER A 137 -1.66 -4.71 -14.74
N TYR A 138 -1.38 -4.48 -13.46
CA TYR A 138 -0.63 -5.43 -12.62
C TYR A 138 -1.47 -6.66 -12.29
N LEU A 139 -2.74 -6.44 -11.94
CA LEU A 139 -3.69 -7.52 -11.65
C LEU A 139 -3.91 -8.44 -12.85
N GLN A 140 -4.02 -7.84 -14.05
CA GLN A 140 -4.10 -8.59 -15.31
C GLN A 140 -2.81 -9.38 -15.59
N ALA A 141 -1.63 -8.77 -15.39
CA ALA A 141 -0.34 -9.44 -15.60
C ALA A 141 -0.17 -10.66 -14.67
N ASP A 142 -0.63 -10.55 -13.43
CA ASP A 142 -0.55 -11.61 -12.42
C ASP A 142 -1.73 -12.60 -12.46
N ASN A 143 -2.65 -12.45 -13.42
CA ASN A 143 -3.87 -13.27 -13.55
C ASN A 143 -4.72 -13.30 -12.26
N ILE A 144 -4.82 -12.17 -11.57
CA ILE A 144 -5.64 -12.04 -10.35
C ILE A 144 -7.07 -11.68 -10.74
N ASP A 145 -8.00 -12.57 -10.46
CA ASP A 145 -9.44 -12.30 -10.57
C ASP A 145 -9.93 -11.59 -9.30
N LEU A 146 -10.17 -10.27 -9.40
CA LEU A 146 -10.70 -9.48 -8.29
C LEU A 146 -12.07 -9.94 -7.84
N ALA A 147 -12.95 -10.31 -8.76
CA ALA A 147 -14.32 -10.70 -8.43
C ALA A 147 -14.36 -12.03 -7.67
N ALA A 148 -13.38 -12.90 -7.90
CA ALA A 148 -13.21 -14.13 -7.13
C ALA A 148 -12.48 -13.92 -5.79
N THR A 149 -11.64 -12.88 -5.68
CA THR A 149 -10.75 -12.67 -4.52
C THR A 149 -11.35 -11.73 -3.47
N VAL A 150 -12.09 -10.72 -3.90
CA VAL A 150 -12.63 -9.66 -3.06
C VAL A 150 -14.15 -9.80 -2.99
N PRO A 151 -14.77 -9.72 -1.79
CA PRO A 151 -16.22 -9.76 -1.68
C PRO A 151 -16.90 -8.66 -2.51
N ASP A 152 -17.98 -8.99 -3.20
CA ASP A 152 -18.73 -8.07 -4.07
C ASP A 152 -19.07 -6.74 -3.38
N ALA A 153 -19.46 -6.81 -2.10
CA ALA A 153 -19.77 -5.63 -1.30
C ALA A 153 -18.61 -4.61 -1.21
N ALA A 154 -17.36 -5.06 -1.21
CA ALA A 154 -16.20 -4.18 -1.17
C ALA A 154 -15.89 -3.53 -2.53
N LEU A 155 -16.18 -4.24 -3.64
CA LEU A 155 -15.95 -3.74 -5.01
C LEU A 155 -16.89 -2.60 -5.39
N ARG A 156 -18.06 -2.50 -4.75
CA ARG A 156 -19.06 -1.45 -5.01
C ARG A 156 -18.64 -0.04 -4.59
N TYR A 157 -17.53 0.09 -3.87
CA TYR A 157 -16.99 1.36 -3.37
C TYR A 157 -15.84 1.90 -4.23
N THR A 158 -15.47 1.17 -5.29
CA THR A 158 -14.41 1.50 -6.24
C THR A 158 -14.96 1.56 -7.66
#